data_AF-A0A833SFS3-F1
#
_entry.id   AF-A0A833SFS3-F1
#
_cell.length_a   1.000
_cell.length_b   1.000
_cell.length_c   1.000
_cell.angle_alpha   90.00
_cell.angle_beta   90.00
_cell.angle_gamma   90.00
#
_symmetry.space_group_name_H-M   'P 1'
#
loop_
_entity.id
_entity.type
_entity.pdbx_description
1 polymer ?
#
loop_
_entity_poly.entity_id
_entity_poly.type
_entity_poly.pdbx_seq_one_letter_code
_entity_poly.pdbx_strand_id
1 'polypeptide(L)'
;MPVLKHDIELPASVPELLLEKHANFLLSYGTDKDEYMYCMTEHMRMSGMYWGLTALDLMGKLEQTNRNEVLEFIAQCQTESGGIAASLQHDPHILYTLSAVQILCIYNALDTIDIEKVVKYVKERQQPDGSFTGDIWGEVDMRFSFCAVATLSLLNRLDVIDVDKAVEFVMKCMNFDGGFGSKPGAESHAGMIYCSIGLLSITGNLHLVDADQLSWWLCERQLPSGGLNGRPEKLPDVCYSWWVLSALTILGRLHWVNKEQLVKFVLACQDTESGGFSDRPGDIADPFHTLFGLTALSLLNTDYPLKKINPTYCMPEYVIQRLHLKPARLDQSN
;
A
#
# COMPACT_ATOMS: atom_id res chain seq x y z
N MET A 1 -34.35 -6.16 -18.43
CA MET A 1 -33.95 -7.09 -17.35
C MET A 1 -33.42 -6.26 -16.21
N PRO A 2 -33.87 -6.42 -14.96
CA PRO A 2 -33.21 -5.79 -13.83
C PRO A 2 -31.80 -6.40 -13.73
N VAL A 3 -30.77 -5.60 -13.98
CA VAL A 3 -29.39 -5.99 -13.71
C VAL A 3 -29.24 -5.92 -12.21
N LEU A 4 -29.04 -7.06 -11.55
CA LEU A 4 -28.66 -7.08 -10.15
C LEU A 4 -27.24 -6.52 -10.10
N LYS A 5 -27.13 -5.21 -9.89
CA LYS A 5 -25.88 -4.49 -9.96
C LYS A 5 -25.31 -4.45 -8.55
N HIS A 6 -24.30 -5.27 -8.30
CA HIS A 6 -23.54 -5.26 -7.05
C HIS A 6 -22.62 -4.01 -7.02
N ASP A 7 -23.24 -2.85 -6.83
CA ASP A 7 -22.61 -1.53 -6.80
C ASP A 7 -23.34 -0.64 -5.79
N ILE A 8 -22.73 0.49 -5.45
CA ILE A 8 -23.30 1.47 -4.52
C ILE A 8 -23.94 2.65 -5.26
N GLU A 9 -24.79 3.39 -4.56
CA GLU A 9 -25.28 4.70 -5.01
C GLU A 9 -24.50 5.80 -4.30
N LEU A 10 -23.93 6.73 -5.08
CA LEU A 10 -23.27 7.90 -4.51
C LEU A 10 -24.30 8.93 -3.99
N PRO A 11 -23.96 9.73 -2.98
CA PRO A 11 -24.80 10.83 -2.55
C PRO A 11 -25.00 11.85 -3.68
N ALA A 12 -26.14 12.54 -3.67
CA ALA A 12 -26.49 13.52 -4.71
C ALA A 12 -25.52 14.71 -4.79
N SER A 13 -24.85 15.03 -3.68
CA SER A 13 -23.80 16.03 -3.60
C SER A 13 -22.51 15.35 -3.14
N VAL A 14 -21.45 15.48 -3.94
CA VAL A 14 -20.11 15.02 -3.57
C VAL A 14 -19.35 16.18 -2.95
N PRO A 15 -18.79 16.03 -1.73
CA PRO A 15 -18.06 17.11 -1.08
C PRO A 15 -16.74 17.40 -1.79
N GLU A 16 -16.22 18.62 -1.61
CA GLU A 16 -14.84 18.93 -1.96
C GLU A 16 -13.85 18.19 -1.03
N LEU A 17 -12.56 18.21 -1.35
CA LEU A 17 -11.52 17.56 -0.54
C LEU A 17 -11.29 18.33 0.78
N LEU A 18 -11.38 17.62 1.91
CA LEU A 18 -11.38 18.19 3.26
C LEU A 18 -10.02 18.02 3.98
N LEU A 19 -8.94 18.50 3.36
CA LEU A 19 -7.55 18.26 3.82
C LEU A 19 -7.30 18.55 5.31
N GLU A 20 -7.73 19.71 5.81
CA GLU A 20 -7.51 20.06 7.22
C GLU A 20 -8.26 19.11 8.18
N LYS A 21 -9.44 18.61 7.78
CA LYS A 21 -10.17 17.62 8.58
C LYS A 21 -9.45 16.27 8.60
N HIS A 22 -8.94 15.80 7.46
CA HIS A 22 -8.16 14.56 7.43
C HIS A 22 -6.86 14.68 8.23
N ALA A 23 -6.17 15.82 8.18
CA ALA A 23 -4.98 16.06 8.98
C ALA A 23 -5.31 16.03 10.49
N ASN A 24 -6.36 16.73 10.92
CA ASN A 24 -6.79 16.73 12.31
C ASN A 24 -7.21 15.33 12.79
N PHE A 25 -7.98 14.60 11.98
CA PHE A 25 -8.37 13.21 12.24
C PHE A 25 -7.15 12.33 12.54
N LEU A 26 -6.14 12.36 11.67
CA LEU A 26 -4.92 11.56 11.83
C LEU A 26 -4.06 12.01 13.02
N LEU A 27 -3.98 13.31 13.32
CA LEU A 27 -3.22 13.83 14.46
C LEU A 27 -3.87 13.50 15.80
N SER A 28 -5.21 13.41 15.85
CA SER A 28 -5.94 12.91 17.01
C SER A 28 -5.94 11.39 17.13
N TYR A 29 -5.64 10.68 16.04
CA TYR A 29 -5.72 9.22 16.03
C TYR A 29 -4.63 8.61 16.94
N GLY A 30 -5.06 7.89 17.97
CA GLY A 30 -4.17 7.22 18.91
C GLY A 30 -3.57 8.11 20.01
N THR A 31 -4.09 9.33 20.19
CA THR A 31 -3.75 10.16 21.37
C THR A 31 -4.46 9.68 22.63
N ASP A 32 -5.63 9.07 22.50
CA ASP A 32 -6.35 8.45 23.61
C ASP A 32 -5.98 6.96 23.70
N LYS A 33 -5.14 6.64 24.69
CA LYS A 33 -4.65 5.27 24.93
C LYS A 33 -5.71 4.39 25.63
N ASP A 34 -6.75 5.00 26.19
CA ASP A 34 -7.83 4.30 26.89
C ASP A 34 -8.98 3.92 25.93
N GLU A 35 -8.91 4.36 24.67
CA GLU A 35 -9.91 4.05 23.65
C GLU A 35 -9.87 2.56 23.24
N TYR A 36 -11.04 1.93 23.13
CA TYR A 36 -11.18 0.53 22.72
C TYR A 36 -10.50 0.23 21.38
N MET A 37 -10.64 1.12 20.41
CA MET A 37 -10.03 0.97 19.08
C MET A 37 -8.51 1.04 19.14
N TYR A 38 -7.94 1.83 20.06
CA TYR A 38 -6.50 1.84 20.29
C TYR A 38 -6.02 0.44 20.67
N CYS A 39 -6.66 -0.21 21.65
CA CYS A 39 -6.29 -1.55 22.10
C CYS A 39 -6.53 -2.63 21.02
N MET A 40 -7.69 -2.64 20.37
CA MET A 40 -8.05 -3.67 19.39
C MET A 40 -7.18 -3.67 18.13
N THR A 41 -6.60 -2.52 17.78
CA THR A 41 -5.74 -2.36 16.60
C THR A 41 -4.25 -2.48 16.91
N GLU A 42 -3.88 -2.83 18.15
CA GLU A 42 -2.48 -2.92 18.57
C GLU A 42 -1.66 -3.90 17.73
N HIS A 43 -2.26 -5.03 17.32
CA HIS A 43 -1.67 -6.05 16.45
C HIS A 43 -1.30 -5.55 15.04
N MET A 44 -1.64 -4.30 14.69
CA MET A 44 -1.24 -3.65 13.44
C MET A 44 -0.75 -2.22 13.64
N ARG A 45 -0.37 -1.83 14.88
CA ARG A 45 0.02 -0.46 15.25
C ARG A 45 1.10 0.11 14.33
N MET A 46 2.17 -0.65 14.06
CA MET A 46 3.27 -0.21 13.19
C MET A 46 2.78 0.18 11.78
N SER A 47 1.90 -0.62 11.18
CA SER A 47 1.30 -0.31 9.88
C SER A 47 0.31 0.86 9.97
N GLY A 48 -0.45 0.95 11.06
CA GLY A 48 -1.29 2.11 11.39
C GLY A 48 -0.51 3.43 11.41
N MET A 49 0.65 3.43 12.06
CA MET A 49 1.56 4.58 12.08
C MET A 49 2.07 4.89 10.68
N TYR A 50 2.48 3.88 9.91
CA TYR A 50 2.90 4.08 8.52
C TYR A 50 1.80 4.76 7.69
N TRP A 51 0.54 4.32 7.80
CA TRP A 51 -0.57 4.92 7.06
C TRP A 51 -0.79 6.37 7.43
N GLY A 52 -0.91 6.67 8.73
CA GLY A 52 -1.13 8.03 9.22
C GLY A 52 0.00 8.98 8.89
N LEU A 53 1.26 8.58 9.09
CA LEU A 53 2.43 9.41 8.82
C LEU A 53 2.62 9.68 7.34
N THR A 54 2.39 8.68 6.49
CA THR A 54 2.46 8.85 5.03
C THR A 54 1.37 9.79 4.54
N ALA A 55 0.14 9.65 5.05
CA ALA A 55 -0.97 10.54 4.71
C ALA A 55 -0.72 11.98 5.16
N LEU A 56 -0.23 12.18 6.39
CA LEU A 56 0.17 13.50 6.89
C LEU A 56 1.29 14.11 6.05
N ASP A 57 2.27 13.31 5.62
CA ASP A 57 3.33 13.82 4.76
C ASP A 57 2.83 14.24 3.38
N LEU A 58 1.92 13.47 2.77
CA LEU A 58 1.28 13.83 1.50
C LEU A 58 0.56 15.18 1.58
N MET A 59 -0.03 15.50 2.73
CA MET A 59 -0.71 16.78 2.99
C MET A 59 0.24 17.89 3.45
N GLY A 60 1.55 17.62 3.59
CA GLY A 60 2.53 18.59 4.09
C GLY A 60 2.44 18.88 5.60
N LYS A 61 1.90 17.93 6.36
CA LYS A 61 1.61 18.06 7.81
C LYS A 61 2.46 17.12 8.69
N LEU A 62 3.45 16.41 8.11
CA LEU A 62 4.32 15.48 8.85
C LEU A 62 4.99 16.13 10.08
N GLU A 63 5.41 17.39 9.97
CA GLU A 63 6.08 18.15 11.05
C GLU A 63 5.20 18.38 12.29
N GLN A 64 3.88 18.13 12.20
CA GLN A 64 2.97 18.25 13.34
C GLN A 64 2.97 16.99 14.23
N THR A 65 3.70 15.95 13.84
CA THR A 65 3.78 14.69 14.58
C THR A 65 4.97 14.67 15.54
N ASN A 66 4.91 13.80 16.56
CA ASN A 66 6.03 13.63 17.48
C ASN A 66 7.06 12.65 16.90
N ARG A 67 7.99 13.15 16.08
CA ARG A 67 9.05 12.35 15.45
C ARG A 67 9.80 11.48 16.46
N ASN A 68 10.20 12.02 17.61
CA ASN A 68 11.04 11.29 18.57
C ASN A 68 10.30 10.11 19.20
N GLU A 69 9.03 10.28 19.54
CA GLU A 69 8.19 9.19 20.07
C GLU A 69 8.00 8.08 19.05
N VAL A 70 7.82 8.43 17.76
CA VAL A 70 7.74 7.43 16.69
C VAL A 70 9.04 6.63 16.56
N LEU A 71 10.19 7.31 16.53
CA LEU A 71 11.49 6.65 16.39
C LEU A 71 11.80 5.75 17.59
N GLU A 72 11.52 6.22 18.80
CA GLU A 72 11.70 5.44 20.04
C GLU A 72 10.81 4.19 20.03
N PHE A 73 9.54 4.32 19.63
CA PHE A 73 8.63 3.17 19.50
C PHE A 73 9.14 2.14 18.50
N ILE A 74 9.61 2.57 17.32
CA ILE A 74 10.17 1.67 16.30
C ILE A 74 11.40 0.93 16.82
N ALA A 75 12.32 1.65 17.49
CA ALA A 75 13.53 1.06 18.07
C ALA A 75 13.18 -0.05 19.09
N GLN A 76 12.17 0.19 19.93
CA GLN A 76 11.70 -0.78 20.92
C GLN A 76 10.97 -1.99 20.30
N CYS A 77 10.41 -1.85 19.09
CA CYS A 77 9.74 -2.94 18.38
C CYS A 77 10.70 -3.86 17.61
N GLN A 78 11.99 -3.50 17.47
CA GLN A 78 12.97 -4.39 16.86
C GLN A 78 13.34 -5.53 17.82
N THR A 79 13.11 -6.77 17.38
CA THR A 79 13.39 -7.96 18.19
C THR A 79 14.83 -8.45 18.03
N GLU A 80 15.26 -9.39 18.87
CA GLU A 80 16.59 -10.01 18.77
C GLU A 80 16.85 -10.67 17.40
N SER A 81 15.78 -11.18 16.76
CA SER A 81 15.84 -11.77 15.42
C SER A 81 16.20 -10.77 14.32
N GLY A 82 16.02 -9.47 14.60
CA GLY A 82 16.16 -8.38 13.64
C GLY A 82 14.86 -7.91 13.02
N GLY A 83 13.85 -8.79 12.97
CA GLY A 83 12.52 -8.41 12.52
C GLY A 83 11.84 -7.46 13.50
N ILE A 84 10.93 -6.65 12.98
CA ILE A 84 10.20 -5.63 13.76
C ILE A 84 8.77 -6.08 13.95
N ALA A 85 8.26 -5.94 15.18
CA ALA A 85 6.91 -6.31 15.57
C ALA A 85 5.89 -5.19 15.29
N ALA A 86 4.60 -5.53 15.35
CA ALA A 86 3.52 -4.55 15.21
C ALA A 86 3.50 -3.54 16.38
N SER A 87 3.78 -4.04 17.58
CA SER A 87 3.79 -3.31 18.84
C SER A 87 4.79 -3.95 19.81
N LEU A 88 4.98 -3.32 20.97
CA LEU A 88 5.84 -3.84 22.03
C LEU A 88 5.37 -5.24 22.46
N GLN A 89 6.32 -6.16 22.64
CA GLN A 89 6.07 -7.55 23.07
C GLN A 89 5.30 -8.43 22.08
N HIS A 90 4.96 -7.92 20.88
CA HIS A 90 4.40 -8.75 19.81
C HIS A 90 5.52 -9.44 19.03
N ASP A 91 5.16 -10.47 18.27
CA ASP A 91 6.10 -11.19 17.42
C ASP A 91 6.52 -10.37 16.18
N PRO A 92 7.76 -10.54 15.70
CA PRO A 92 8.25 -9.84 14.52
C PRO A 92 7.64 -10.45 13.25
N HIS A 93 7.27 -9.59 12.31
CA HIS A 93 6.70 -10.02 11.03
C HIS A 93 7.18 -9.13 9.88
N ILE A 94 7.29 -9.68 8.66
CA ILE A 94 7.80 -8.95 7.50
C ILE A 94 6.92 -7.74 7.11
N LEU A 95 5.61 -7.82 7.38
CA LEU A 95 4.66 -6.72 7.19
C LEU A 95 5.06 -5.47 7.99
N TYR A 96 5.27 -5.65 9.30
CA TYR A 96 5.61 -4.55 10.20
C TYR A 96 7.06 -4.10 10.04
N THR A 97 7.93 -5.04 9.64
CA THR A 97 9.32 -4.71 9.24
C THR A 97 9.34 -3.76 8.05
N LEU A 98 8.54 -4.02 7.01
CA LEU A 98 8.39 -3.08 5.89
C LEU A 98 7.83 -1.74 6.39
N SER A 99 6.72 -1.74 7.14
CA SER A 99 6.09 -0.49 7.63
C SER A 99 7.06 0.37 8.43
N ALA A 100 7.84 -0.24 9.35
CA ALA A 100 8.86 0.45 10.12
C ALA A 100 9.95 1.06 9.22
N VAL A 101 10.49 0.29 8.28
CA VAL A 101 11.51 0.77 7.33
C VAL A 101 10.97 1.93 6.48
N GLN A 102 9.72 1.86 6.02
CA GLN A 102 9.07 2.96 5.29
C GLN A 102 8.98 4.23 6.16
N ILE A 103 8.56 4.13 7.42
CA ILE A 103 8.50 5.27 8.34
C ILE A 103 9.89 5.89 8.55
N LEU A 104 10.90 5.06 8.81
CA LEU A 104 12.28 5.53 9.00
C LEU A 104 12.84 6.17 7.72
N CYS A 105 12.50 5.64 6.55
CA CYS A 105 12.84 6.26 5.27
C CYS A 105 12.16 7.62 5.10
N ILE A 106 10.89 7.79 5.48
CA ILE A 106 10.18 9.09 5.44
C ILE A 106 10.91 10.10 6.34
N TYR A 107 11.24 9.73 7.57
CA TYR A 107 11.96 10.58 8.54
C TYR A 107 13.46 10.71 8.32
N ASN A 108 14.02 10.01 7.34
CA ASN A 108 15.47 9.92 7.10
C ASN A 108 16.24 9.53 8.38
N ALA A 109 15.82 8.43 9.01
CA ALA A 109 16.27 8.00 10.34
C ALA A 109 16.53 6.49 10.42
N LEU A 110 17.04 5.87 9.34
CA LEU A 110 17.31 4.43 9.29
C LEU A 110 18.33 3.95 10.34
N ASP A 111 19.15 4.86 10.87
CA ASP A 111 20.09 4.65 11.97
C ASP A 111 19.41 4.35 13.33
N THR A 112 18.09 4.49 13.41
CA THR A 112 17.27 4.13 14.59
C THR A 112 17.27 2.64 14.89
N ILE A 113 17.54 1.78 13.89
CA ILE A 113 17.47 0.32 14.01
C ILE A 113 18.75 -0.34 13.52
N ASP A 114 18.97 -1.60 13.93
CA ASP A 114 20.04 -2.44 13.40
C ASP A 114 19.65 -2.96 11.99
N ILE A 115 20.14 -2.27 10.96
CA ILE A 115 19.85 -2.57 9.56
C ILE A 115 20.36 -3.97 9.18
N GLU A 116 21.54 -4.38 9.64
CA GLU A 116 22.11 -5.68 9.26
C GLU A 116 21.28 -6.83 9.83
N LYS A 117 20.71 -6.66 11.03
CA LYS A 117 19.74 -7.61 11.58
C LYS A 117 18.43 -7.64 10.79
N VAL A 118 17.90 -6.51 10.34
CA VAL A 118 16.73 -6.49 9.45
C VAL A 118 17.02 -7.25 8.15
N VAL A 119 18.15 -6.96 7.52
CA VAL A 119 18.60 -7.60 6.28
C VAL A 119 18.71 -9.12 6.47
N LYS A 120 19.32 -9.57 7.57
CA LYS A 120 19.41 -10.98 7.94
C LYS A 120 18.01 -11.59 8.12
N TYR A 121 17.14 -10.95 8.89
CA TYR A 121 15.78 -11.43 9.15
C TYR A 121 15.02 -11.63 7.84
N VAL A 122 15.02 -10.64 6.94
CA VAL A 122 14.30 -10.70 5.65
C VAL A 122 14.90 -11.80 4.75
N LYS A 123 16.22 -11.91 4.69
CA LYS A 123 16.90 -12.97 3.92
C LYS A 123 16.46 -14.36 4.35
N GLU A 124 16.38 -14.60 5.66
CA GLU A 124 15.97 -15.91 6.22
C GLU A 124 14.48 -16.24 6.01
N ARG A 125 13.68 -15.32 5.46
CA ARG A 125 12.29 -15.60 5.06
C ARG A 125 12.19 -16.19 3.65
N GLN A 126 13.22 -16.07 2.81
CA GLN A 126 13.19 -16.63 1.47
C GLN A 126 13.23 -18.18 1.50
N GLN A 127 12.33 -18.81 0.77
CA GLN A 127 12.21 -20.26 0.65
C GLN A 127 12.94 -20.78 -0.60
N PRO A 128 13.27 -22.09 -0.69
CA PRO A 128 13.97 -22.66 -1.84
C PRO A 128 13.27 -22.49 -3.19
N ASP A 129 11.94 -22.34 -3.20
CA ASP A 129 11.14 -22.11 -4.40
C ASP A 129 11.07 -20.62 -4.82
N GLY A 130 11.69 -19.73 -4.05
CA GLY A 130 11.73 -18.28 -4.26
C GLY A 130 10.66 -17.49 -3.52
N SER A 131 9.66 -18.17 -2.95
CA SER A 131 8.64 -17.53 -2.11
C SER A 131 9.23 -16.97 -0.81
N PHE A 132 8.45 -16.15 -0.11
CA PHE A 132 8.81 -15.62 1.20
C PHE A 132 7.75 -15.98 2.24
N THR A 133 8.18 -16.32 3.44
CA THR A 133 7.29 -16.48 4.59
C THR A 133 7.12 -15.17 5.34
N GLY A 134 5.97 -14.98 5.98
CA GLY A 134 5.69 -13.77 6.77
C GLY A 134 6.58 -13.67 8.02
N ASP A 135 6.82 -14.82 8.65
CA ASP A 135 7.61 -15.01 9.84
C ASP A 135 8.15 -16.47 9.89
N ILE A 136 8.49 -16.96 11.09
CA ILE A 136 9.00 -18.32 11.34
C ILE A 136 7.91 -19.41 11.27
N TRP A 137 6.63 -19.05 11.27
CA TRP A 137 5.50 -19.99 11.28
C TRP A 137 5.10 -20.47 9.89
N GLY A 138 5.69 -19.89 8.84
CA GLY A 138 5.75 -20.50 7.52
C GLY A 138 4.57 -20.22 6.59
N GLU A 139 3.71 -19.24 6.89
CA GLU A 139 2.71 -18.77 5.91
C GLU A 139 3.42 -18.23 4.67
N VAL A 140 3.05 -18.71 3.48
CA VAL A 140 3.53 -18.22 2.19
C VAL A 140 2.44 -17.41 1.51
N ASP A 141 2.78 -16.17 1.16
CA ASP A 141 1.89 -15.24 0.46
C ASP A 141 2.70 -14.26 -0.42
N MET A 142 2.16 -13.91 -1.58
CA MET A 142 2.69 -12.91 -2.51
C MET A 142 3.00 -11.59 -1.82
N ARG A 143 2.19 -11.18 -0.84
CA ARG A 143 2.42 -9.96 -0.04
C ARG A 143 3.77 -9.98 0.64
N PHE A 144 4.20 -11.13 1.14
CA PHE A 144 5.48 -11.26 1.84
C PHE A 144 6.66 -11.17 0.87
N SER A 145 6.49 -11.65 -0.36
CA SER A 145 7.49 -11.47 -1.43
C SER A 145 7.69 -9.99 -1.74
N PHE A 146 6.58 -9.24 -1.89
CA PHE A 146 6.65 -7.78 -2.04
C PHE A 146 7.29 -7.10 -0.82
N CYS A 147 6.87 -7.47 0.40
CA CYS A 147 7.45 -6.88 1.62
C CYS A 147 8.95 -7.10 1.73
N ALA A 148 9.44 -8.29 1.40
CA ALA A 148 10.86 -8.61 1.41
C ALA A 148 11.63 -7.73 0.42
N VAL A 149 11.19 -7.72 -0.84
CA VAL A 149 11.86 -6.98 -1.92
C VAL A 149 11.79 -5.48 -1.69
N ALA A 150 10.63 -4.94 -1.26
CA ALA A 150 10.50 -3.53 -0.95
C ALA A 150 11.39 -3.11 0.23
N THR A 151 11.44 -3.91 1.30
CA THR A 151 12.30 -3.64 2.45
C THR A 151 13.77 -3.61 2.04
N LEU A 152 14.24 -4.65 1.35
CA LEU A 152 15.63 -4.73 0.92
C LEU A 152 15.98 -3.65 -0.10
N SER A 153 15.05 -3.27 -0.98
CA SER A 153 15.29 -2.17 -1.92
C SER A 153 15.42 -0.83 -1.20
N LEU A 154 14.57 -0.54 -0.21
CA LEU A 154 14.65 0.69 0.60
C LEU A 154 15.97 0.77 1.39
N LEU A 155 16.54 -0.37 1.76
CA LEU A 155 17.82 -0.49 2.44
C LEU A 155 19.02 -0.60 1.48
N ASN A 156 18.79 -0.61 0.15
CA ASN A 156 19.81 -0.86 -0.88
C ASN A 156 20.59 -2.18 -0.67
N ARG A 157 19.87 -3.26 -0.35
CA ARG A 157 20.40 -4.59 -0.02
C ARG A 157 19.67 -5.75 -0.73
N LEU A 158 19.17 -5.52 -1.94
CA LEU A 158 18.53 -6.58 -2.75
C LEU A 158 19.49 -7.73 -3.09
N ASP A 159 20.80 -7.49 -3.07
CA ASP A 159 21.86 -8.45 -3.37
C ASP A 159 21.91 -9.67 -2.44
N VAL A 160 21.24 -9.61 -1.29
CA VAL A 160 21.32 -10.65 -0.25
C VAL A 160 20.36 -11.82 -0.46
N ILE A 161 19.37 -11.66 -1.35
CA ILE A 161 18.35 -12.66 -1.70
C ILE A 161 18.54 -13.14 -3.15
N ASP A 162 17.96 -14.29 -3.47
CA ASP A 162 17.88 -14.77 -4.85
C ASP A 162 16.71 -14.08 -5.56
N VAL A 163 17.01 -12.98 -6.26
CA VAL A 163 16.01 -12.18 -6.97
C VAL A 163 15.37 -12.97 -8.12
N ASP A 164 16.15 -13.78 -8.83
CA ASP A 164 15.64 -14.57 -9.96
C ASP A 164 14.63 -15.61 -9.48
N LYS A 165 14.88 -16.26 -8.34
CA LYS A 165 13.92 -17.16 -7.70
C LYS A 165 12.67 -16.44 -7.21
N ALA A 166 12.81 -15.25 -6.63
CA ALA A 166 11.66 -14.46 -6.21
C ALA A 166 10.76 -14.12 -7.41
N VAL A 167 11.36 -13.70 -8.53
CA VAL A 167 10.63 -13.44 -9.79
C VAL A 167 10.01 -14.73 -10.34
N GLU A 168 10.72 -15.86 -10.31
CA GLU A 168 10.17 -17.17 -10.72
C GLU A 168 8.91 -17.55 -9.92
N PHE A 169 8.92 -17.34 -8.59
CA PHE A 169 7.74 -17.57 -7.75
C PHE A 169 6.58 -16.64 -8.10
N VAL A 170 6.86 -15.34 -8.31
CA VAL A 170 5.82 -14.37 -8.70
C VAL A 170 5.16 -14.79 -10.02
N MET A 171 5.95 -15.20 -11.01
CA MET A 171 5.42 -15.63 -12.31
C MET A 171 4.60 -16.93 -12.21
N LYS A 172 4.90 -17.82 -11.26
CA LYS A 172 4.05 -19.00 -10.98
C LYS A 172 2.69 -18.64 -10.37
N CYS A 173 2.54 -17.42 -9.83
CA CYS A 173 1.27 -16.93 -9.28
C CYS A 173 0.41 -16.20 -10.32
N MET A 174 0.91 -16.02 -11.55
CA MET A 174 0.15 -15.43 -12.66
C MET A 174 -0.95 -16.38 -13.14
N ASN A 175 -2.13 -15.83 -13.44
CA ASN A 175 -3.32 -16.56 -13.86
C ASN A 175 -3.65 -16.31 -15.34
N PHE A 176 -4.66 -17.03 -15.84
CA PHE A 176 -5.13 -16.94 -17.23
C PHE A 176 -5.60 -15.55 -17.66
N ASP A 177 -6.01 -14.71 -16.69
CA ASP A 177 -6.49 -13.35 -16.89
C ASP A 177 -5.35 -12.30 -16.80
N GLY A 178 -4.10 -12.74 -16.73
CA GLY A 178 -2.92 -11.90 -16.52
C GLY A 178 -2.75 -11.41 -15.08
N GLY A 179 -3.74 -11.65 -14.22
CA GLY A 179 -3.71 -11.28 -12.81
C GLY A 179 -2.86 -12.22 -11.97
N PHE A 180 -2.73 -11.90 -10.68
CA PHE A 180 -1.92 -12.66 -9.73
C PHE A 180 -2.72 -13.01 -8.48
N GLY A 181 -2.53 -14.23 -7.98
CA GLY A 181 -3.04 -14.69 -6.68
C GLY A 181 -2.00 -14.61 -5.56
N SER A 182 -2.40 -14.98 -4.34
CA SER A 182 -1.51 -15.01 -3.17
C SER A 182 -0.43 -16.10 -3.23
N LYS A 183 -0.67 -17.15 -4.00
CA LYS A 183 0.24 -18.27 -4.25
C LYS A 183 -0.15 -18.96 -5.56
N PRO A 184 0.67 -19.88 -6.12
CA PRO A 184 0.33 -20.56 -7.36
C PRO A 184 -1.05 -21.24 -7.29
N GLY A 185 -1.90 -20.93 -8.27
CA GLY A 185 -3.28 -21.42 -8.36
C GLY A 185 -4.33 -20.65 -7.55
N ALA A 186 -3.96 -19.59 -6.81
CA ALA A 186 -4.92 -18.72 -6.13
C ALA A 186 -5.56 -17.70 -7.11
N GLU A 187 -6.82 -17.32 -6.86
CA GLU A 187 -7.59 -16.38 -7.68
C GLU A 187 -6.92 -15.00 -7.77
N SER A 188 -7.02 -14.36 -8.93
CA SER A 188 -6.56 -13.00 -9.18
C SER A 188 -7.27 -11.99 -8.27
N HIS A 189 -6.50 -11.11 -7.63
CA HIS A 189 -7.03 -10.08 -6.73
C HIS A 189 -6.19 -8.80 -6.80
N ALA A 190 -6.84 -7.63 -6.78
CA ALA A 190 -6.18 -6.33 -6.94
C ALA A 190 -5.01 -6.12 -5.98
N GLY A 191 -5.13 -6.52 -4.71
CA GLY A 191 -4.04 -6.42 -3.74
C GLY A 191 -2.84 -7.31 -4.07
N MET A 192 -3.08 -8.52 -4.57
CA MET A 192 -2.00 -9.44 -4.99
C MET A 192 -1.34 -8.96 -6.28
N ILE A 193 -2.13 -8.39 -7.20
CA ILE A 193 -1.62 -7.75 -8.42
C ILE A 193 -0.74 -6.56 -8.06
N TYR A 194 -1.16 -5.69 -7.15
CA TYR A 194 -0.33 -4.59 -6.65
C TYR A 194 1.02 -5.09 -6.12
N CYS A 195 1.02 -6.09 -5.24
CA CYS A 195 2.26 -6.67 -4.70
C CYS A 195 3.15 -7.28 -5.79
N SER A 196 2.56 -8.02 -6.74
CA SER A 196 3.29 -8.69 -7.82
C SER A 196 3.92 -7.68 -8.78
N ILE A 197 3.13 -6.70 -9.25
CA ILE A 197 3.60 -5.64 -10.14
C ILE A 197 4.59 -4.71 -9.44
N GLY A 198 4.38 -4.44 -8.15
CA GLY A 198 5.34 -3.72 -7.32
C GLY A 198 6.69 -4.42 -7.26
N LEU A 199 6.71 -5.74 -7.00
CA LEU A 199 7.94 -6.52 -6.99
C LEU A 199 8.63 -6.55 -8.36
N LEU A 200 7.88 -6.78 -9.44
CA LEU A 200 8.42 -6.78 -10.80
C LEU A 200 8.93 -5.40 -11.23
N SER A 201 8.31 -4.33 -10.73
CA SER A 201 8.78 -2.96 -10.89
C SER A 201 10.13 -2.74 -10.19
N ILE A 202 10.26 -3.15 -8.93
CA ILE A 202 11.51 -3.01 -8.16
C ILE A 202 12.65 -3.82 -8.80
N THR A 203 12.34 -5.02 -9.29
CA THR A 203 13.35 -5.95 -9.85
C THR A 203 13.62 -5.73 -11.34
N GLY A 204 12.89 -4.84 -12.02
CA GLY A 204 13.09 -4.56 -13.45
C GLY A 204 12.51 -5.61 -14.40
N ASN A 205 11.57 -6.44 -13.94
CA ASN A 205 11.02 -7.59 -14.66
C ASN A 205 9.59 -7.37 -15.19
N LEU A 206 9.15 -6.12 -15.35
CA LEU A 206 7.82 -5.81 -15.91
C LEU A 206 7.60 -6.34 -17.33
N HIS A 207 8.67 -6.59 -18.09
CA HIS A 207 8.62 -7.17 -19.43
C HIS A 207 8.06 -8.60 -19.48
N LEU A 208 7.93 -9.27 -18.34
CA LEU A 208 7.34 -10.60 -18.22
C LEU A 208 5.80 -10.58 -18.19
N VAL A 209 5.19 -9.40 -18.06
CA VAL A 209 3.75 -9.22 -17.94
C VAL A 209 3.17 -8.72 -19.25
N ASP A 210 2.08 -9.35 -19.71
CA ASP A 210 1.22 -8.76 -20.73
C ASP A 210 0.47 -7.58 -20.11
N ALA A 211 1.01 -6.38 -20.34
CA ALA A 211 0.52 -5.14 -19.74
C ALA A 211 -0.92 -4.83 -20.17
N ASP A 212 -1.31 -5.18 -21.40
CA ASP A 212 -2.65 -4.87 -21.92
C ASP A 212 -3.69 -5.85 -21.37
N GLN A 213 -3.38 -7.15 -21.33
CA GLN A 213 -4.28 -8.15 -20.77
C GLN A 213 -4.57 -7.86 -19.29
N LEU A 214 -3.53 -7.64 -18.49
CA LEU A 214 -3.70 -7.36 -17.06
C LEU A 214 -4.38 -6.01 -16.82
N SER A 215 -4.05 -5.00 -17.62
CA SER A 215 -4.70 -3.69 -17.49
C SER A 215 -6.16 -3.72 -17.88
N TRP A 216 -6.58 -4.63 -18.76
CA TRP A 216 -7.98 -4.84 -19.09
C TRP A 216 -8.73 -5.41 -17.87
N TRP A 217 -8.17 -6.43 -17.22
CA TRP A 217 -8.74 -6.96 -15.98
C TRP A 217 -8.88 -5.89 -14.88
N LEU A 218 -7.88 -5.02 -14.77
CA LEU A 218 -7.82 -3.92 -13.81
C LEU A 218 -8.83 -2.79 -14.11
N CYS A 219 -8.97 -2.36 -15.37
CA CYS A 219 -9.92 -1.29 -15.70
C CYS A 219 -11.38 -1.76 -15.57
N GLU A 220 -11.65 -3.05 -15.81
CA GLU A 220 -12.95 -3.68 -15.56
C GLU A 220 -13.32 -3.77 -14.06
N ARG A 221 -12.41 -3.36 -13.15
CA ARG A 221 -12.75 -3.16 -11.73
C ARG A 221 -13.60 -1.93 -11.50
N GLN A 222 -13.67 -1.00 -12.46
CA GLN A 222 -14.43 0.24 -12.29
C GLN A 222 -15.93 -0.05 -12.43
N LEU A 223 -16.65 0.18 -11.34
CA LEU A 223 -18.10 0.07 -11.32
C LEU A 223 -18.73 1.41 -11.70
N PRO A 224 -20.02 1.43 -12.09
CA PRO A 224 -20.64 2.69 -12.50
C PRO A 224 -20.84 3.75 -11.40
N SER A 225 -20.69 3.41 -10.12
CA SER A 225 -20.49 4.39 -9.05
C SER A 225 -19.20 5.20 -9.21
N GLY A 226 -18.28 4.73 -10.04
CA GLY A 226 -16.96 5.30 -10.28
C GLY A 226 -15.85 4.60 -9.49
N GLY A 227 -16.20 3.91 -8.41
CA GLY A 227 -15.26 3.20 -7.54
C GLY A 227 -14.74 1.91 -8.16
N LEU A 228 -13.58 1.46 -7.66
CA LEU A 228 -12.91 0.24 -8.12
C LEU A 228 -13.12 -0.87 -7.08
N ASN A 229 -13.41 -2.09 -7.52
CA ASN A 229 -13.47 -3.27 -6.64
C ASN A 229 -12.21 -4.15 -6.74
N GLY A 230 -12.06 -5.09 -5.81
CA GLY A 230 -10.84 -5.91 -5.72
C GLY A 230 -10.79 -7.10 -6.67
N ARG A 231 -11.95 -7.52 -7.17
CA ARG A 231 -12.18 -8.66 -8.08
C ARG A 231 -13.64 -8.64 -8.55
N PRO A 232 -14.02 -9.42 -9.59
CA PRO A 232 -15.40 -9.48 -10.07
C PRO A 232 -16.43 -9.77 -8.96
N GLU A 233 -17.64 -9.23 -9.12
CA GLU A 233 -18.78 -9.42 -8.21
C GLU A 233 -18.60 -8.87 -6.78
N LYS A 234 -17.62 -7.98 -6.54
CA LYS A 234 -17.45 -7.29 -5.25
C LYS A 234 -17.87 -5.83 -5.31
N LEU A 235 -18.22 -5.28 -4.15
CA LEU A 235 -18.47 -3.85 -3.97
C LEU A 235 -17.18 -3.04 -4.19
N PRO A 236 -17.30 -1.77 -4.60
CA PRO A 236 -16.15 -0.89 -4.71
C PRO A 236 -15.62 -0.51 -3.33
N ASP A 237 -14.33 -0.15 -3.27
CA ASP A 237 -13.63 0.23 -2.04
C ASP A 237 -12.52 1.25 -2.36
N VAL A 238 -12.30 2.20 -1.46
CA VAL A 238 -11.18 3.14 -1.54
C VAL A 238 -9.83 2.41 -1.55
N CYS A 239 -9.64 1.32 -0.81
CA CYS A 239 -8.36 0.61 -0.80
C CYS A 239 -8.06 -0.08 -2.14
N TYR A 240 -9.07 -0.66 -2.79
CA TYR A 240 -8.95 -1.22 -4.13
C TYR A 240 -8.66 -0.14 -5.17
N SER A 241 -9.18 1.07 -4.95
CA SER A 241 -8.88 2.21 -5.82
C SER A 241 -7.39 2.51 -5.85
N TRP A 242 -6.71 2.52 -4.69
CA TRP A 242 -5.25 2.64 -4.65
C TRP A 242 -4.53 1.47 -5.35
N TRP A 243 -4.87 0.22 -5.02
CA TRP A 243 -4.15 -0.96 -5.54
C TRP A 243 -4.28 -1.08 -7.06
N VAL A 244 -5.49 -0.87 -7.60
CA VAL A 244 -5.75 -0.92 -9.03
C VAL A 244 -5.06 0.25 -9.77
N LEU A 245 -5.21 1.49 -9.27
CA LEU A 245 -4.57 2.64 -9.90
C LEU A 245 -3.04 2.54 -9.90
N SER A 246 -2.46 2.02 -8.82
CA SER A 246 -1.01 1.83 -8.71
C SER A 246 -0.49 0.86 -9.75
N ALA A 247 -1.14 -0.30 -9.89
CA ALA A 247 -0.78 -1.27 -10.91
C ALA A 247 -0.93 -0.70 -12.33
N LEU A 248 -2.06 -0.04 -12.63
CA LEU A 248 -2.27 0.64 -13.92
C LEU A 248 -1.23 1.74 -14.18
N THR A 249 -0.80 2.47 -13.15
CA THR A 249 0.23 3.51 -13.29
C THR A 249 1.59 2.89 -13.61
N ILE A 250 1.97 1.80 -12.93
CA ILE A 250 3.23 1.09 -13.21
C ILE A 250 3.23 0.50 -14.62
N LEU A 251 2.08 0.02 -15.09
CA LEU A 251 1.89 -0.56 -16.43
C LEU A 251 1.65 0.47 -17.54
N GLY A 252 1.62 1.77 -17.23
CA GLY A 252 1.40 2.82 -18.23
C GLY A 252 -0.03 2.87 -18.80
N ARG A 253 -1.03 2.34 -18.07
CA ARG A 253 -2.45 2.24 -18.48
C ARG A 253 -3.43 2.97 -17.55
N LEU A 254 -2.93 3.92 -16.75
CA LEU A 254 -3.78 4.75 -15.87
C LEU A 254 -4.97 5.42 -16.61
N HIS A 255 -4.80 5.72 -17.89
CA HIS A 255 -5.83 6.35 -18.73
C HIS A 255 -7.00 5.42 -19.11
N TRP A 256 -6.95 4.12 -18.78
CA TRP A 256 -8.03 3.16 -19.08
C TRP A 256 -9.21 3.25 -18.12
N VAL A 257 -9.06 3.95 -16.99
CA VAL A 257 -10.15 4.20 -16.05
C VAL A 257 -10.72 5.61 -16.22
N ASN A 258 -12.01 5.76 -15.95
CA ASN A 258 -12.65 7.07 -15.89
C ASN A 258 -12.21 7.81 -14.62
N LYS A 259 -11.20 8.68 -14.75
CA LYS A 259 -10.66 9.51 -13.67
C LYS A 259 -11.73 10.32 -12.96
N GLU A 260 -12.64 10.98 -13.69
CA GLU A 260 -13.62 11.91 -13.13
C GLU A 260 -14.63 11.21 -12.22
N GLN A 261 -15.11 10.03 -12.62
CA GLN A 261 -16.01 9.23 -11.81
C GLN A 261 -15.31 8.67 -10.57
N LEU A 262 -14.06 8.24 -10.71
CA LEU A 262 -13.29 7.73 -9.58
C LEU A 262 -12.99 8.80 -8.53
N VAL A 263 -12.62 10.01 -8.97
CA VAL A 263 -12.47 11.16 -8.05
C VAL A 263 -13.76 11.41 -7.28
N LYS A 264 -14.93 11.37 -7.94
CA LYS A 264 -16.22 11.54 -7.28
C LYS A 264 -16.49 10.46 -6.23
N PHE A 265 -16.21 9.20 -6.56
CA PHE A 265 -16.34 8.09 -5.62
C PHE A 265 -15.44 8.28 -4.38
N VAL A 266 -14.15 8.57 -4.57
CA VAL A 266 -13.20 8.74 -3.47
C VAL A 266 -13.61 9.91 -2.58
N LEU A 267 -13.98 11.06 -3.16
CA LEU A 267 -14.45 12.23 -2.40
C LEU A 267 -15.74 11.95 -1.63
N ALA A 268 -16.63 11.11 -2.16
CA ALA A 268 -17.86 10.71 -1.46
C ALA A 268 -17.60 9.81 -0.24
N CYS A 269 -16.40 9.22 -0.10
CA CYS A 269 -16.01 8.38 1.04
C CYS A 269 -15.40 9.19 2.20
N GLN A 270 -15.40 10.52 2.11
CA GLN A 270 -14.94 11.38 3.21
C GLN A 270 -16.00 11.44 4.32
N ASP A 271 -15.57 11.38 5.58
CA ASP A 271 -16.42 11.85 6.68
C ASP A 271 -16.35 13.38 6.74
N THR A 272 -17.48 14.02 6.41
CA THR A 272 -17.58 15.48 6.36
C THR A 272 -17.61 16.14 7.73
N GLU A 273 -17.86 15.40 8.80
CA GLU A 273 -17.90 15.89 10.18
C GLU A 273 -16.53 15.76 10.84
N SER A 274 -15.97 14.55 10.87
CA SER A 274 -14.76 14.24 11.63
C SER A 274 -13.47 14.24 10.80
N GLY A 275 -13.57 14.07 9.48
CA GLY A 275 -12.42 13.85 8.60
C GLY A 275 -12.06 12.38 8.45
N GLY A 276 -10.96 12.11 7.74
CA GLY A 276 -10.63 10.78 7.25
C GLY A 276 -11.51 10.30 6.07
N PHE A 277 -11.16 9.12 5.56
CA PHE A 277 -11.93 8.39 4.54
C PHE A 277 -12.28 7.00 5.08
N SER A 278 -13.43 6.49 4.66
CA SER A 278 -13.86 5.10 4.84
C SER A 278 -13.64 4.29 3.55
N ASP A 279 -13.93 3.00 3.59
CA ASP A 279 -13.96 2.13 2.42
C ASP A 279 -15.05 2.54 1.41
N ARG A 280 -16.23 2.93 1.90
CA ARG A 280 -17.38 3.38 1.09
C ARG A 280 -18.13 4.54 1.75
N PRO A 281 -18.92 5.32 0.99
CA PRO A 281 -19.70 6.44 1.53
C PRO A 281 -20.62 6.02 2.67
N GLY A 282 -20.51 6.70 3.81
CA GLY A 282 -21.34 6.46 5.00
C GLY A 282 -20.79 5.41 5.99
N ASP A 283 -19.73 4.69 5.63
CA ASP A 283 -19.00 3.80 6.54
C ASP A 283 -18.05 4.60 7.46
N ILE A 284 -17.42 3.94 8.44
CA ILE A 284 -16.57 4.59 9.44
C ILE A 284 -15.17 4.85 8.86
N ALA A 285 -14.68 6.08 9.01
CA ALA A 285 -13.34 6.45 8.54
C ALA A 285 -12.22 5.83 9.38
N ASP A 286 -11.10 5.51 8.73
CA ASP A 286 -9.90 4.98 9.38
C ASP A 286 -8.60 5.46 8.70
N PRO A 287 -7.43 5.35 9.35
CA PRO A 287 -6.16 5.80 8.76
C PRO A 287 -5.76 5.07 7.47
N PHE A 288 -6.17 3.81 7.30
CA PHE A 288 -5.81 2.99 6.15
C PHE A 288 -6.51 3.48 4.88
N HIS A 289 -7.84 3.63 4.93
CA HIS A 289 -8.62 4.19 3.84
C HIS A 289 -8.32 5.68 3.65
N THR A 290 -7.98 6.41 4.72
CA THR A 290 -7.52 7.81 4.61
C THR A 290 -6.26 7.94 3.76
N LEU A 291 -5.24 7.10 4.00
CA LEU A 291 -4.06 7.07 3.14
C LEU A 291 -4.45 6.73 1.69
N PHE A 292 -5.26 5.70 1.48
CA PHE A 292 -5.59 5.22 0.14
C PHE A 292 -6.49 6.17 -0.66
N GLY A 293 -7.36 6.93 0.00
CA GLY A 293 -8.10 8.01 -0.63
C GLY A 293 -7.16 9.12 -1.11
N LEU A 294 -6.28 9.61 -0.23
CA LEU A 294 -5.34 10.68 -0.57
C LEU A 294 -4.34 10.27 -1.66
N THR A 295 -3.83 9.04 -1.61
CA THR A 295 -2.89 8.52 -2.61
C THR A 295 -3.56 8.29 -3.97
N ALA A 296 -4.81 7.81 -4.01
CA ALA A 296 -5.59 7.72 -5.23
C ALA A 296 -5.78 9.09 -5.89
N LEU A 297 -6.15 10.12 -5.11
CA LEU A 297 -6.28 11.49 -5.62
C LEU A 297 -4.93 12.04 -6.14
N SER A 298 -3.83 11.78 -5.40
CA SER A 298 -2.48 12.16 -5.83
C SER A 298 -2.08 11.51 -7.16
N LEU A 299 -2.31 10.19 -7.34
CA LEU A 299 -2.00 9.48 -8.60
C LEU A 299 -2.84 9.97 -9.77
N LEU A 300 -4.10 10.30 -9.52
CA LEU A 300 -4.98 10.82 -10.56
C LEU A 300 -4.57 12.23 -11.01
N ASN A 301 -3.55 12.86 -10.41
CA ASN A 301 -3.07 14.21 -10.74
C ASN A 301 -4.24 15.20 -10.78
N THR A 302 -4.97 15.23 -9.67
CA THR A 302 -5.94 16.28 -9.35
C THR A 302 -5.19 17.57 -8.99
N ASP A 303 -5.75 18.75 -9.25
CA ASP A 303 -5.13 20.04 -8.86
C ASP A 303 -5.11 20.28 -7.33
N TYR A 304 -5.32 19.24 -6.52
CA TYR A 304 -5.22 19.28 -5.07
C TYR A 304 -3.77 19.44 -4.62
N PRO A 305 -3.52 20.15 -3.50
CA PRO A 305 -2.17 20.39 -2.98
C PRO A 305 -1.62 19.16 -2.24
N LEU A 306 -1.60 18.01 -2.91
CA LEU A 306 -1.02 16.76 -2.42
C LEU A 306 0.36 16.56 -3.02
N LYS A 307 1.32 16.09 -2.21
CA LYS A 307 2.60 15.64 -2.76
C LYS A 307 2.40 14.46 -3.71
N LYS A 308 3.29 14.32 -4.69
CA LYS A 308 3.30 13.16 -5.59
C LYS A 308 3.62 11.89 -4.80
N ILE A 309 2.84 10.84 -5.02
CA ILE A 309 3.07 9.51 -4.45
C ILE A 309 3.72 8.58 -5.49
N ASN A 310 4.64 7.74 -5.04
CA ASN A 310 5.21 6.67 -5.85
C ASN A 310 4.29 5.43 -5.82
N PRO A 311 3.80 4.93 -6.98
CA PRO A 311 2.86 3.81 -7.05
C PRO A 311 3.49 2.45 -6.71
N THR A 312 4.81 2.33 -6.65
CA THR A 312 5.48 1.07 -6.31
C THR A 312 5.66 0.90 -4.81
N TYR A 313 5.99 1.98 -4.10
CA TYR A 313 6.30 1.94 -2.67
C TYR A 313 5.18 2.48 -1.77
N CYS A 314 4.15 3.12 -2.34
CA CYS A 314 3.16 3.89 -1.57
C CYS A 314 3.84 4.88 -0.61
N MET A 315 4.85 5.61 -1.11
CA MET A 315 5.59 6.61 -0.36
C MET A 315 5.74 7.90 -1.19
N PRO A 316 5.90 9.07 -0.55
CA PRO A 316 6.11 10.32 -1.25
C PRO A 316 7.28 10.23 -2.23
N GLU A 317 7.10 10.68 -3.47
CA GLU A 317 8.07 10.50 -4.55
C GLU A 317 9.43 11.13 -4.22
N TYR A 318 9.45 12.23 -3.45
CA TYR A 318 10.71 12.86 -3.03
C TYR A 318 11.56 11.96 -2.12
N VAL A 319 10.93 11.05 -1.34
CA VAL A 319 11.65 10.08 -0.50
C VAL A 319 12.35 9.05 -1.37
N ILE A 320 11.66 8.55 -2.40
CA ILE A 320 12.20 7.59 -3.36
C ILE A 320 13.37 8.21 -4.15
N GLN A 321 13.23 9.48 -4.56
CA GLN A 321 14.29 10.25 -5.21
C GLN A 321 15.51 10.46 -4.30
N ARG A 322 15.28 10.80 -3.02
CA ARG A 322 16.34 10.95 -2.01
C ARG A 322 17.12 9.66 -1.80
N LEU A 323 16.43 8.51 -1.86
CA LEU A 323 17.04 7.18 -1.76
C LEU A 323 17.64 6.68 -3.09
N HIS A 324 17.58 7.49 -4.16
CA HIS A 324 18.07 7.17 -5.50
C HIS A 324 17.48 5.87 -6.11
N LEU A 325 16.28 5.48 -5.67
CA LEU A 325 15.61 4.28 -6.17
C LEU A 325 14.95 4.58 -7.52
N LYS A 326 15.06 3.63 -8.45
CA LYS A 326 14.52 3.74 -9.81
C LYS A 326 13.67 2.51 -10.16
N PRO A 327 12.52 2.32 -9.49
CA PRO A 327 11.59 1.24 -9.85
C PRO A 327 11.15 1.40 -11.31
N ALA A 328 11.09 0.30 -12.04
CA ALA A 328 10.69 0.30 -13.45
C ALA A 328 9.23 0.72 -13.61
N ARG A 329 8.93 1.44 -14.69
CA ARG A 329 7.57 1.76 -15.11
C ARG A 329 7.50 1.63 -16.62
N LEU A 330 6.38 1.17 -17.14
CA LEU A 330 6.12 1.17 -18.57
C LEU A 330 5.65 2.56 -19.00
N ASP A 331 6.08 2.99 -20.18
CA ASP A 331 5.60 4.23 -20.76
C ASP A 331 4.13 4.10 -21.18
N GLN A 332 3.44 5.23 -21.28
CA GLN A 332 2.14 5.29 -21.93
C GLN A 332 2.33 5.05 -23.42
N SER A 333 2.35 3.79 -23.84
CA SER A 333 2.25 3.42 -25.25
C SER A 333 0.79 3.62 -25.69
N ASN A 334 0.57 4.50 -26.67
CA ASN A 334 -0.71 4.70 -27.34
C ASN A 334 -1.25 3.44 -28.00
#